data_AF-A0A0R0HAW4-F1
#
_entry.id   AF-A0A0R0HAW4-F1
#
_cell.length_a   1.000
_cell.length_b   1.000
_cell.length_c   1.000
_cell.angle_alpha   90.00
_cell.angle_beta   90.00
_cell.angle_gamma   90.00
#
_symmetry.space_group_name_H-M   'P 1'
#
loop_
_entity.id
_entity.type
_entity.pdbx_description
1 polymer ?
#
loop_
_entity_poly.entity_id
_entity_poly.type
_entity_poly.pdbx_seq_one_letter_code
_entity_poly.pdbx_strand_id
1 'polypeptide(L)'
;MEEREELQSILAYLPVVMRCSSPFWPSQAVETLRELGGGRVNSGHHFFQAISDLRNALSLSSEPLAPSAPHGYALFFDEVMSGEESSKWFQEVLPALGNLLLRLPSLLESHYQNTDNMAIDGEAGAMLTTALRLLDSQQPGIVFLTQELIAALLSCSLFCLFPVSDRPVIHLPMINFDVLFGSLYDDYSQKQENKIWCIVHYFQRISSEMPKGIVSFERKVLPFKNDSIHISYPDANFWSTSAIPLCRFEVHSSGLIEDQSSGAVEVDFANKYLGGGALGRGCVQEEIRFMVSPELMVGMLFLPAMADNEAIEIVGVERFSSYTGEINKAFCGFLYQCKYQPYQKILQENGCTSALFYAATSTSMETDEGEISNHKITNSQNDYHGMDQGNNIGVATGNWGCGAFGGDPEVKTIIQWLAASQALRPFIAYYTFGLEALQSLDEVAHWILSQRWTVGDLWNMLIEYSINRSKGETNVGFLQWLLPSIYGHGARMDLPNLA
;
A
#
# COMPACT_ATOMS: atom_id res chain seq x y z
N MET A 1 9.35 -21.77 -18.38
CA MET A 1 8.58 -20.76 -17.62
C MET A 1 7.25 -21.33 -17.14
N GLU A 2 6.48 -22.04 -17.97
CA GLU A 2 5.27 -22.78 -17.55
C GLU A 2 5.48 -23.80 -16.40
N GLU A 3 6.71 -24.30 -16.21
CA GLU A 3 7.10 -25.16 -15.07
C GLU A 3 7.50 -24.37 -13.79
N ARG A 4 7.47 -23.03 -13.78
CA ARG A 4 7.73 -22.24 -12.56
C ARG A 4 6.49 -22.25 -11.66
N GLU A 5 6.65 -22.74 -10.43
CA GLU A 5 5.58 -22.81 -9.41
C GLU A 5 4.96 -21.43 -9.13
N GLU A 6 5.76 -20.37 -9.17
CA GLU A 6 5.29 -18.99 -8.96
C GLU A 6 4.27 -18.54 -9.99
N LEU A 7 4.58 -18.72 -11.28
CA LEU A 7 3.65 -18.41 -12.37
C LEU A 7 2.43 -19.33 -12.30
N GLN A 8 2.61 -20.62 -12.04
CA GLN A 8 1.49 -21.57 -11.92
C GLN A 8 0.49 -21.15 -10.83
N SER A 9 0.97 -20.64 -9.69
CA SER A 9 0.09 -20.20 -8.59
C SER A 9 -0.90 -19.10 -9.00
N ILE A 10 -0.48 -18.18 -9.87
CA ILE A 10 -1.25 -16.98 -10.23
C ILE A 10 -1.85 -17.03 -11.64
N LEU A 11 -1.41 -17.96 -12.50
CA LEU A 11 -1.79 -18.02 -13.92
C LEU A 11 -3.32 -18.02 -14.13
N ALA A 12 -4.09 -18.73 -13.30
CA ALA A 12 -5.55 -18.78 -13.37
C ALA A 12 -6.23 -17.42 -13.10
N TYR A 13 -5.50 -16.46 -12.54
CA TYR A 13 -5.96 -15.11 -12.20
C TYR A 13 -5.34 -14.03 -13.10
N LEU A 14 -4.56 -14.41 -14.12
CA LEU A 14 -3.99 -13.50 -15.12
C LEU A 14 -4.80 -13.55 -16.43
N PRO A 15 -4.87 -12.44 -17.20
CA PRO A 15 -5.66 -12.35 -18.43
C PRO A 15 -4.92 -12.92 -19.66
N VAL A 16 -4.02 -13.90 -19.48
CA VAL A 16 -3.17 -14.44 -20.56
C VAL A 16 -3.29 -15.95 -20.64
N VAL A 17 -3.13 -16.51 -21.85
CA VAL A 17 -3.07 -17.96 -22.06
C VAL A 17 -1.63 -18.41 -22.22
N MET A 18 -1.29 -19.60 -21.72
CA MET A 18 0.03 -20.20 -21.97
C MET A 18 0.04 -20.91 -23.33
N ARG A 19 1.10 -20.68 -24.11
CA ARG A 19 1.34 -21.38 -25.37
C ARG A 19 2.84 -21.60 -25.56
N CYS A 20 3.25 -22.86 -25.77
CA CYS A 20 4.67 -23.22 -25.90
C CYS A 20 5.51 -22.69 -24.73
N SER A 21 4.93 -22.75 -23.52
CA SER A 21 5.52 -22.27 -22.27
C SER A 21 5.81 -20.77 -22.13
N SER A 22 5.27 -19.92 -23.00
CA SER A 22 5.23 -18.46 -22.84
C SER A 22 3.79 -17.93 -22.71
N PRO A 23 3.54 -16.84 -21.95
CA PRO A 23 2.25 -16.18 -21.91
C PRO A 23 1.96 -15.55 -23.28
N PHE A 24 0.68 -15.48 -23.65
CA PHE A 24 0.26 -14.98 -24.95
C PHE A 24 -1.18 -14.44 -24.92
N TRP A 25 -1.50 -13.55 -25.86
CA TRP A 25 -2.88 -13.08 -26.11
C TRP A 25 -3.52 -13.92 -27.22
N PRO A 26 -4.75 -14.44 -27.07
CA PRO A 26 -5.49 -15.05 -28.17
C PRO A 26 -5.53 -14.14 -29.42
N SER A 27 -5.53 -14.71 -30.63
CA SER A 27 -5.37 -13.90 -31.86
C SER A 27 -6.45 -12.83 -32.03
N GLN A 28 -7.69 -13.12 -31.65
CA GLN A 28 -8.79 -12.16 -31.63
C GLN A 28 -8.53 -11.01 -30.64
N ALA A 29 -7.96 -11.30 -29.46
CA ALA A 29 -7.58 -10.25 -28.51
C ALA A 29 -6.45 -9.37 -29.06
N VAL A 30 -5.47 -9.95 -29.77
CA VAL A 30 -4.42 -9.18 -30.46
C VAL A 30 -5.00 -8.27 -31.54
N GLU A 31 -6.02 -8.71 -32.27
CA GLU A 31 -6.72 -7.89 -33.27
C GLU A 31 -7.43 -6.70 -32.59
N THR A 32 -8.27 -6.94 -31.58
CA THR A 32 -8.95 -5.88 -30.83
C THR A 32 -7.97 -4.90 -30.16
N LEU A 33 -6.90 -5.40 -29.53
CA LEU A 33 -5.86 -4.55 -28.93
C LEU A 33 -5.12 -3.68 -29.96
N ARG A 34 -4.94 -4.16 -31.21
CA ARG A 34 -4.38 -3.34 -32.30
C ARG A 34 -5.35 -2.30 -32.82
N GLU A 35 -6.65 -2.56 -32.82
CA GLU A 35 -7.67 -1.56 -33.18
C GLU A 35 -7.78 -0.45 -32.12
N LEU A 36 -7.70 -0.82 -30.84
CA LEU A 36 -7.56 0.11 -29.72
C LEU A 36 -6.27 0.94 -29.85
N GLY A 37 -5.12 0.28 -30.02
CA GLY A 37 -3.81 0.90 -30.25
C GLY A 37 -3.72 1.77 -31.51
N GLY A 38 -4.69 1.66 -32.42
CA GLY A 38 -4.84 2.47 -33.63
C GLY A 38 -5.89 3.58 -33.55
N GLY A 39 -6.48 3.86 -32.38
CA GLY A 39 -7.38 5.01 -32.17
C GLY A 39 -8.77 4.89 -32.81
N ARG A 40 -9.30 3.66 -32.95
CA ARG A 40 -10.63 3.43 -33.57
C ARG A 40 -11.82 3.62 -32.64
N VAL A 41 -11.60 3.61 -31.32
CA VAL A 41 -12.63 3.82 -30.29
C VAL A 41 -12.72 5.31 -29.95
N ASN A 42 -13.93 5.85 -29.85
CA ASN A 42 -14.18 7.29 -29.69
C ASN A 42 -15.32 7.64 -28.71
N SER A 43 -15.80 6.67 -27.93
CA SER A 43 -16.82 6.86 -26.90
C SER A 43 -16.74 5.77 -25.83
N GLY A 44 -17.27 6.04 -24.64
CA GLY A 44 -17.39 5.10 -23.53
C GLY A 44 -18.22 3.87 -23.90
N HIS A 45 -19.27 4.05 -24.70
CA HIS A 45 -20.04 2.93 -25.26
C HIS A 45 -19.18 2.01 -26.14
N HIS A 46 -18.44 2.56 -27.12
CA HIS A 46 -17.56 1.75 -27.98
C HIS A 46 -16.38 1.15 -27.20
N PHE A 47 -15.91 1.82 -26.16
CA PHE A 47 -14.89 1.29 -25.27
C PHE A 47 -15.38 0.04 -24.52
N PHE A 48 -16.61 0.08 -23.99
CA PHE A 48 -17.18 -1.11 -23.34
C PHE A 48 -17.49 -2.25 -24.32
N GLN A 49 -17.78 -1.95 -25.59
CA GLN A 49 -17.86 -2.98 -26.63
C GLN A 49 -16.49 -3.66 -26.84
N ALA A 50 -15.40 -2.89 -26.96
CA ALA A 50 -14.05 -3.45 -27.07
C ALA A 50 -13.64 -4.27 -25.81
N ILE A 51 -14.06 -3.87 -24.61
CA ILE A 51 -13.92 -4.67 -23.38
C ILE A 51 -14.65 -6.02 -23.53
N SER A 52 -15.88 -5.99 -24.04
CA SER A 52 -16.69 -7.20 -24.26
C SER A 52 -16.04 -8.14 -25.28
N ASP A 53 -15.49 -7.61 -26.36
CA ASP A 53 -14.80 -8.37 -27.42
C ASP A 53 -13.50 -9.01 -26.90
N LEU A 54 -12.72 -8.29 -26.09
CA LEU A 54 -11.54 -8.84 -25.41
C LEU A 54 -11.90 -9.96 -24.43
N ARG A 55 -12.95 -9.77 -23.61
CA ARG A 55 -13.46 -10.81 -22.70
C ARG A 55 -13.96 -12.04 -23.44
N ASN A 56 -14.64 -11.86 -24.58
CA ASN A 56 -15.03 -12.96 -25.47
C ASN A 56 -13.81 -13.73 -25.98
N ALA A 57 -12.77 -13.03 -26.46
CA ALA A 57 -11.53 -13.65 -26.95
C ALA A 57 -10.75 -14.42 -25.86
N LEU A 58 -10.90 -14.02 -24.59
CA LEU A 58 -10.34 -14.69 -23.41
C LEU A 58 -11.25 -15.79 -22.83
N SER A 59 -12.42 -16.06 -23.43
CA SER A 59 -13.45 -16.98 -22.89
C SER A 59 -14.02 -16.58 -21.52
N LEU A 60 -13.98 -15.30 -21.16
CA LEU A 60 -14.50 -14.74 -19.90
C LEU A 60 -15.96 -14.26 -20.01
N SER A 61 -16.64 -14.56 -21.12
CA SER A 61 -18.00 -14.07 -21.39
C SER A 61 -19.08 -14.66 -20.49
N SER A 62 -18.83 -15.84 -19.90
CA SER A 62 -19.67 -16.44 -18.86
C SER A 62 -19.43 -15.87 -17.47
N GLU A 63 -18.33 -15.14 -17.25
CA GLU A 63 -18.05 -14.52 -15.97
C GLU A 63 -18.74 -13.14 -15.88
N PRO A 64 -19.56 -12.90 -14.84
CA PRO A 64 -20.34 -11.67 -14.75
C PRO A 64 -19.47 -10.46 -14.39
N LEU A 65 -19.76 -9.34 -15.05
CA LEU A 65 -19.40 -8.00 -14.58
C LEU A 65 -20.63 -7.34 -13.94
N ALA A 66 -20.42 -6.24 -13.21
CA ALA A 66 -21.50 -5.39 -12.70
C ALA A 66 -22.48 -5.00 -13.84
N PRO A 67 -23.80 -5.24 -13.71
CA PRO A 67 -24.76 -5.01 -14.81
C PRO A 67 -24.79 -3.58 -15.35
N SER A 68 -24.48 -2.61 -14.48
CA SER A 68 -24.45 -1.18 -14.82
C SER A 68 -23.10 -0.71 -15.36
N ALA A 69 -22.07 -1.55 -15.42
CA ALA A 69 -20.76 -1.16 -15.95
C ALA A 69 -20.81 -0.57 -17.37
N PRO A 70 -21.51 -1.13 -18.38
CA PRO A 70 -21.59 -0.51 -19.71
C PRO A 70 -22.12 0.93 -19.67
N HIS A 71 -23.12 1.16 -18.82
CA HIS A 71 -23.75 2.47 -18.64
C HIS A 71 -22.85 3.43 -17.84
N GLY A 72 -22.08 2.93 -16.87
CA GLY A 72 -21.10 3.70 -16.12
C GLY A 72 -19.91 4.19 -16.94
N TYR A 73 -19.40 3.35 -17.86
CA TYR A 73 -18.35 3.75 -18.80
C TYR A 73 -18.88 4.79 -19.79
N ALA A 74 -20.07 4.60 -20.35
CA ALA A 74 -20.71 5.58 -21.23
C ALA A 74 -20.95 6.92 -20.50
N LEU A 75 -21.63 6.90 -19.33
CA LEU A 75 -21.87 8.09 -18.50
C LEU A 75 -20.58 8.87 -18.22
N PHE A 76 -19.51 8.19 -17.80
CA PHE A 76 -18.28 8.88 -17.44
C PHE A 76 -17.56 9.49 -18.65
N PHE A 77 -17.36 8.72 -19.73
CA PHE A 77 -16.56 9.18 -20.88
C PHE A 77 -17.34 10.00 -21.90
N ASP A 78 -18.67 9.85 -21.98
CA ASP A 78 -19.52 10.49 -23.00
C ASP A 78 -20.33 11.68 -22.45
N GLU A 79 -20.59 11.75 -21.14
CA GLU A 79 -21.42 12.80 -20.51
C GLU A 79 -20.72 13.61 -19.40
N VAL A 80 -19.94 12.96 -18.51
CA VAL A 80 -19.24 13.63 -17.40
C VAL A 80 -17.95 14.31 -17.86
N MET A 81 -17.10 13.59 -18.59
CA MET A 81 -15.87 14.12 -19.15
C MET A 81 -16.18 15.16 -20.24
N SER A 82 -15.48 16.29 -20.25
CA SER A 82 -15.72 17.29 -21.30
C SER A 82 -15.35 16.74 -22.69
N GLY A 83 -16.01 17.22 -23.75
CA GLY A 83 -15.77 16.71 -25.10
C GLY A 83 -14.32 16.84 -25.58
N GLU A 84 -13.57 17.83 -25.07
CA GLU A 84 -12.13 17.99 -25.35
C GLU A 84 -11.30 16.92 -24.62
N GLU A 85 -11.53 16.73 -23.32
CA GLU A 85 -10.84 15.71 -22.52
C GLU A 85 -11.17 14.29 -22.99
N SER A 86 -12.42 14.03 -23.37
CA SER A 86 -12.88 12.74 -23.90
C SER A 86 -12.26 12.44 -25.26
N SER A 87 -12.24 13.43 -26.16
CA SER A 87 -11.51 13.33 -27.44
C SER A 87 -10.02 13.03 -27.21
N LYS A 88 -9.37 13.70 -26.24
CA LYS A 88 -7.97 13.46 -25.90
C LYS A 88 -7.75 12.06 -25.32
N TRP A 89 -8.62 11.62 -24.40
CA TRP A 89 -8.57 10.28 -23.83
C TRP A 89 -8.61 9.19 -24.91
N PHE A 90 -9.54 9.31 -25.85
CA PHE A 90 -9.71 8.32 -26.93
C PHE A 90 -8.65 8.39 -28.03
N GLN A 91 -8.05 9.55 -28.28
CA GLN A 91 -7.01 9.73 -29.31
C GLN A 91 -5.58 9.47 -28.81
N GLU A 92 -5.29 9.70 -27.54
CA GLU A 92 -3.94 9.59 -26.98
C GLU A 92 -3.82 8.47 -25.93
N VAL A 93 -4.68 8.48 -24.91
CA VAL A 93 -4.54 7.61 -23.73
C VAL A 93 -4.95 6.18 -24.03
N LEU A 94 -6.18 5.96 -24.51
CA LEU A 94 -6.68 4.60 -24.78
C LEU A 94 -5.81 3.84 -25.80
N PRO A 95 -5.28 4.47 -26.88
CA PRO A 95 -4.31 3.81 -27.77
C PRO A 95 -2.98 3.49 -27.09
N ALA A 96 -2.46 4.35 -26.20
CA ALA A 96 -1.27 4.05 -25.42
C ALA A 96 -1.48 2.82 -24.51
N LEU A 97 -2.64 2.72 -23.85
CA LEU A 97 -3.00 1.55 -23.04
C LEU A 97 -3.15 0.28 -23.89
N GLY A 98 -3.77 0.36 -25.07
CA GLY A 98 -3.86 -0.77 -26.01
C GLY A 98 -2.48 -1.29 -26.45
N ASN A 99 -1.56 -0.38 -26.75
CA ASN A 99 -0.17 -0.72 -27.09
C ASN A 99 0.63 -1.26 -25.90
N LEU A 100 0.37 -0.79 -24.67
CA LEU A 100 0.93 -1.34 -23.44
C LEU A 100 0.44 -2.77 -23.19
N LEU A 101 -0.86 -3.01 -23.36
CA LEU A 101 -1.45 -4.35 -23.24
C LEU A 101 -0.87 -5.33 -24.27
N LEU A 102 -0.63 -4.92 -25.52
CA LEU A 102 0.08 -5.75 -26.51
C LEU A 102 1.47 -6.21 -26.02
N ARG A 103 2.14 -5.44 -25.14
CA ARG A 103 3.43 -5.78 -24.53
C ARG A 103 3.32 -6.65 -23.27
N LEU A 104 2.15 -6.75 -22.62
CA LEU A 104 1.97 -7.49 -21.36
C LEU A 104 2.59 -8.90 -21.37
N PRO A 105 2.43 -9.74 -22.41
CA PRO A 105 3.04 -11.07 -22.41
C PRO A 105 4.57 -11.02 -22.34
N SER A 106 5.20 -10.09 -23.09
CA SER A 106 6.66 -9.88 -23.03
C SER A 106 7.13 -9.26 -21.71
N LEU A 107 6.30 -8.43 -21.06
CA LEU A 107 6.59 -7.88 -19.73
C LEU A 107 6.54 -8.97 -18.65
N LEU A 108 5.53 -9.84 -18.69
CA LEU A 108 5.44 -11.01 -17.82
C LEU A 108 6.61 -11.97 -18.06
N GLU A 109 6.92 -12.27 -19.32
CA GLU A 109 8.06 -13.14 -19.67
C GLU A 109 9.40 -12.57 -19.17
N SER A 110 9.63 -11.27 -19.37
CA SER A 110 10.83 -10.58 -18.86
C SER A 110 10.87 -10.59 -17.32
N HIS A 111 9.73 -10.43 -16.66
CA HIS A 111 9.63 -10.50 -15.19
C HIS A 111 10.10 -11.86 -14.66
N TYR A 112 9.49 -12.95 -15.13
CA TYR A 112 9.87 -14.31 -14.71
C TYR A 112 11.22 -14.80 -15.28
N GLN A 113 11.86 -14.06 -16.19
CA GLN A 113 13.24 -14.33 -16.61
C GLN A 113 14.26 -13.65 -15.68
N ASN A 114 13.95 -12.46 -15.17
CA ASN A 114 14.88 -11.62 -14.40
C ASN A 114 14.74 -11.76 -12.88
N THR A 115 13.73 -12.48 -12.38
CA THR A 115 13.58 -12.81 -10.95
C THR A 115 14.52 -13.97 -10.58
N ASP A 116 15.78 -13.66 -10.34
CA ASP A 116 16.75 -14.63 -9.80
C ASP A 116 16.63 -14.78 -8.28
N ASN A 117 16.85 -16.01 -7.82
CA ASN A 117 16.60 -16.43 -6.45
C ASN A 117 17.65 -15.86 -5.48
N MET A 118 17.20 -15.09 -4.48
CA MET A 118 18.08 -14.67 -3.39
C MET A 118 18.40 -15.87 -2.49
N ALA A 119 19.68 -16.26 -2.46
CA ALA A 119 20.19 -17.20 -1.49
C ALA A 119 20.33 -16.51 -0.13
N ILE A 120 19.62 -17.00 0.89
CA ILE A 120 19.81 -16.58 2.27
C ILE A 120 20.87 -17.49 2.90
N ASP A 121 22.01 -16.91 3.28
CA ASP A 121 23.01 -17.60 4.10
C ASP A 121 22.43 -17.90 5.48
N GLY A 122 22.01 -19.14 5.74
CA GLY A 122 21.58 -19.55 7.08
C GLY A 122 20.89 -20.92 7.15
N GLU A 123 19.93 -21.19 6.27
CA GLU A 123 19.14 -22.43 6.30
C GLU A 123 19.14 -23.18 4.97
N ALA A 124 19.27 -24.50 5.05
CA ALA A 124 19.39 -25.36 3.89
C ALA A 124 18.03 -25.60 3.21
N GLY A 125 17.74 -24.86 2.14
CA GLY A 125 16.90 -25.36 1.05
C GLY A 125 15.79 -24.46 0.51
N ALA A 126 15.44 -23.35 1.16
CA ALA A 126 14.39 -22.44 0.68
C ALA A 126 14.99 -21.28 -0.14
N MET A 127 14.90 -21.36 -1.47
CA MET A 127 15.13 -20.19 -2.33
C MET A 127 13.97 -19.20 -2.14
N LEU A 128 14.25 -18.00 -1.64
CA LEU A 128 13.22 -16.96 -1.54
C LEU A 128 13.03 -16.29 -2.90
N THR A 129 12.03 -16.77 -3.64
CA THR A 129 11.59 -16.16 -4.90
C THR A 129 10.91 -14.81 -4.63
N THR A 130 11.15 -13.87 -5.54
CA THR A 130 10.54 -12.52 -5.54
C THR A 130 9.61 -12.29 -6.73
N ALA A 131 9.37 -13.35 -7.51
CA ALA A 131 8.50 -13.32 -8.67
C ALA A 131 7.02 -13.13 -8.30
N LEU A 132 6.24 -12.68 -9.28
CA LEU A 132 4.79 -12.52 -9.13
C LEU A 132 4.16 -13.90 -8.90
N ARG A 133 3.41 -14.03 -7.81
CA ARG A 133 2.76 -15.26 -7.36
C ARG A 133 1.66 -14.91 -6.38
N LEU A 134 0.77 -15.86 -6.08
CA LEU A 134 -0.07 -15.72 -4.91
C LEU A 134 0.81 -15.74 -3.64
N LEU A 135 0.60 -14.77 -2.76
CA LEU A 135 1.16 -14.77 -1.41
C LEU A 135 0.02 -15.15 -0.45
N ASP A 136 -0.23 -16.46 -0.31
CA ASP A 136 -1.36 -16.98 0.46
C ASP A 136 -1.31 -16.63 1.96
N SER A 137 -2.42 -16.85 2.66
CA SER A 137 -2.44 -16.67 4.13
C SER A 137 -1.44 -17.64 4.79
N GLN A 138 -0.75 -17.12 5.81
CA GLN A 138 0.35 -17.74 6.54
C GLN A 138 1.62 -18.02 5.72
N GLN A 139 1.71 -17.52 4.48
CA GLN A 139 2.93 -17.57 3.68
C GLN A 139 3.63 -16.19 3.67
N PRO A 140 4.68 -15.98 4.49
CA PRO A 140 5.48 -14.77 4.40
C PRO A 140 6.26 -14.75 3.07
N GLY A 141 6.42 -13.56 2.49
CA GLY A 141 7.13 -13.42 1.23
C GLY A 141 6.99 -12.04 0.61
N ILE A 142 7.85 -11.77 -0.37
CA ILE A 142 7.90 -10.50 -1.08
C ILE A 142 7.75 -10.71 -2.59
N VAL A 143 7.11 -9.74 -3.25
CA VAL A 143 7.02 -9.62 -4.71
C VAL A 143 7.54 -8.25 -5.10
N PHE A 144 8.46 -8.17 -6.05
CA PHE A 144 8.85 -6.91 -6.70
C PHE A 144 8.16 -6.81 -8.07
N LEU A 145 7.64 -5.64 -8.43
CA LEU A 145 7.07 -5.37 -9.75
C LEU A 145 7.62 -4.05 -10.29
N THR A 146 7.97 -3.98 -11.57
CA THR A 146 8.27 -2.70 -12.22
C THR A 146 6.99 -1.88 -12.36
N GLN A 147 7.08 -0.55 -12.26
CA GLN A 147 5.91 0.31 -12.46
C GLN A 147 5.28 0.13 -13.86
N GLU A 148 6.07 -0.21 -14.89
CA GLU A 148 5.55 -0.55 -16.23
C GLU A 148 4.71 -1.84 -16.24
N LEU A 149 5.09 -2.88 -15.48
CA LEU A 149 4.27 -4.10 -15.35
C LEU A 149 3.00 -3.81 -14.53
N ILE A 150 3.09 -2.99 -13.48
CA ILE A 150 1.93 -2.53 -12.70
C ILE A 150 0.96 -1.75 -13.59
N ALA A 151 1.47 -0.83 -14.42
CA ALA A 151 0.70 -0.10 -15.41
C ALA A 151 -0.03 -1.02 -16.41
N ALA A 152 0.64 -2.06 -16.91
CA ALA A 152 0.01 -3.04 -17.79
C ALA A 152 -1.08 -3.86 -17.08
N LEU A 153 -0.84 -4.28 -15.83
CA LEU A 153 -1.81 -5.03 -15.03
C LEU A 153 -3.03 -4.17 -14.64
N LEU A 154 -2.84 -2.91 -14.23
CA LEU A 154 -3.95 -2.00 -13.97
C LEU A 154 -4.69 -1.58 -15.24
N SER A 155 -4.02 -1.59 -16.39
CA SER A 155 -4.72 -1.50 -17.68
C SER A 155 -5.66 -2.71 -17.87
N CYS A 156 -5.26 -3.93 -17.49
CA CYS A 156 -6.20 -5.06 -17.48
C CYS A 156 -7.39 -4.87 -16.52
N SER A 157 -7.21 -4.18 -15.38
CA SER A 157 -8.31 -3.81 -14.48
C SER A 157 -9.32 -2.86 -15.13
N LEU A 158 -8.83 -1.81 -15.80
CA LEU A 158 -9.65 -0.84 -16.54
C LEU A 158 -10.37 -1.50 -17.73
N PHE A 159 -9.75 -2.48 -18.38
CA PHE A 159 -10.38 -3.24 -19.45
C PHE A 159 -11.20 -4.44 -18.94
N CYS A 160 -11.35 -4.58 -17.61
CA CYS A 160 -12.08 -5.66 -16.95
C CYS A 160 -11.68 -7.08 -17.42
N LEU A 161 -10.37 -7.33 -17.61
CA LEU A 161 -9.87 -8.56 -18.23
C LEU A 161 -9.51 -9.67 -17.24
N PHE A 162 -9.44 -9.40 -15.93
CA PHE A 162 -9.06 -10.43 -14.97
C PHE A 162 -10.20 -11.45 -14.75
N PRO A 163 -9.88 -12.76 -14.64
CA PRO A 163 -10.83 -13.76 -14.16
C PRO A 163 -11.33 -13.46 -12.76
N VAL A 164 -12.62 -13.71 -12.52
CA VAL A 164 -13.30 -13.41 -11.24
C VAL A 164 -13.93 -14.61 -10.53
N SER A 165 -14.20 -15.73 -11.23
CA SER A 165 -15.00 -16.83 -10.66
C SER A 165 -14.43 -17.43 -9.37
N ASP A 166 -13.12 -17.71 -9.36
CA ASP A 166 -12.45 -18.39 -8.24
C ASP A 166 -11.86 -17.44 -7.19
N ARG A 167 -11.84 -16.11 -7.45
CA ARG A 167 -11.31 -15.11 -6.51
C ARG A 167 -11.92 -15.19 -5.10
N PRO A 168 -13.25 -15.34 -4.93
CA PRO A 168 -13.85 -15.46 -3.60
C PRO A 168 -13.46 -16.75 -2.86
N VAL A 169 -13.12 -17.82 -3.59
CA VAL A 169 -12.75 -19.13 -3.01
C VAL A 169 -11.41 -19.04 -2.30
N ILE A 170 -10.46 -18.30 -2.88
CA ILE A 170 -9.13 -18.03 -2.29
C ILE A 170 -9.04 -16.67 -1.59
N HIS A 171 -10.17 -16.05 -1.27
CA HIS A 171 -10.24 -14.76 -0.57
C HIS A 171 -9.45 -13.60 -1.21
N LEU A 172 -9.29 -13.60 -2.54
CA LEU A 172 -8.73 -12.45 -3.26
C LEU A 172 -9.76 -11.29 -3.33
N PRO A 173 -9.32 -10.03 -3.22
CA PRO A 173 -10.18 -8.88 -3.50
C PRO A 173 -10.63 -8.82 -4.98
N MET A 174 -11.65 -8.00 -5.26
CA MET A 174 -12.02 -7.66 -6.65
C MET A 174 -10.97 -6.73 -7.25
N ILE A 175 -10.65 -6.91 -8.55
CA ILE A 175 -9.57 -6.18 -9.25
C ILE A 175 -10.03 -5.48 -10.54
N ASN A 176 -11.15 -5.88 -11.14
CA ASN A 176 -11.71 -5.22 -12.32
C ASN A 176 -12.44 -3.92 -11.91
N PHE A 177 -12.46 -2.92 -12.80
CA PHE A 177 -13.07 -1.61 -12.52
C PHE A 177 -14.57 -1.55 -12.88
N ASP A 178 -15.20 -2.67 -13.24
CA ASP A 178 -16.62 -2.76 -13.60
C ASP A 178 -17.54 -2.25 -12.47
N VAL A 179 -17.25 -2.60 -11.22
CA VAL A 179 -18.01 -2.12 -10.05
C VAL A 179 -17.76 -0.62 -9.80
N LEU A 180 -16.56 -0.11 -10.11
CA LEU A 180 -16.20 1.30 -9.91
C LEU A 180 -17.04 2.20 -10.83
N PHE A 181 -17.10 1.88 -12.12
CA PHE A 181 -17.92 2.58 -13.10
C PHE A 181 -19.41 2.27 -12.93
N GLY A 182 -19.81 1.02 -12.70
CA GLY A 182 -21.21 0.65 -12.49
C GLY A 182 -21.84 1.40 -11.30
N SER A 183 -21.09 1.58 -10.21
CA SER A 183 -21.53 2.35 -9.04
C SER A 183 -21.79 3.83 -9.33
N LEU A 184 -21.11 4.43 -10.32
CA LEU A 184 -21.35 5.81 -10.76
C LEU A 184 -22.74 5.95 -11.40
N TYR A 185 -23.18 4.95 -12.16
CA TYR A 185 -24.48 4.96 -12.83
C TYR A 185 -25.63 4.59 -11.87
N ASP A 186 -25.43 3.59 -11.02
CA ASP A 186 -26.47 3.07 -10.10
C ASP A 186 -26.97 4.12 -9.09
N ASP A 187 -26.06 4.96 -8.58
CA ASP A 187 -26.31 6.02 -7.60
C ASP A 187 -25.14 7.00 -7.67
N TYR A 188 -25.30 7.98 -8.57
CA TYR A 188 -24.28 8.98 -8.89
C TYR A 188 -23.94 9.83 -7.66
N SER A 189 -22.63 9.98 -7.41
CA SER A 189 -22.13 10.87 -6.37
C SER A 189 -20.76 11.43 -6.75
N GLN A 190 -20.51 12.69 -6.41
CA GLN A 190 -19.23 13.36 -6.71
C GLN A 190 -18.03 12.59 -6.15
N LYS A 191 -18.18 11.92 -5.00
CA LYS A 191 -17.13 11.05 -4.44
C LYS A 191 -16.77 9.90 -5.40
N GLN A 192 -17.74 9.30 -6.09
CA GLN A 192 -17.50 8.18 -7.00
C GLN A 192 -16.88 8.67 -8.31
N GLU A 193 -17.34 9.82 -8.81
CA GLU A 193 -16.75 10.49 -9.96
C GLU A 193 -15.27 10.86 -9.71
N ASN A 194 -14.98 11.49 -8.57
CA ASN A 194 -13.62 11.89 -8.19
C ASN A 194 -12.64 10.70 -8.09
N LYS A 195 -13.13 9.52 -7.68
CA LYS A 195 -12.35 8.28 -7.70
C LYS A 195 -11.97 7.88 -9.13
N ILE A 196 -12.93 7.92 -10.06
CA ILE A 196 -12.67 7.60 -11.47
C ILE A 196 -11.72 8.65 -12.08
N TRP A 197 -11.87 9.94 -11.77
CA TRP A 197 -10.94 10.98 -12.19
C TRP A 197 -9.49 10.73 -11.71
N CYS A 198 -9.28 10.25 -10.49
CA CYS A 198 -7.94 9.90 -10.01
C CYS A 198 -7.31 8.76 -10.83
N ILE A 199 -8.12 7.76 -11.19
CA ILE A 199 -7.70 6.62 -12.02
C ILE A 199 -7.40 7.05 -13.46
N VAL A 200 -8.24 7.92 -14.04
CA VAL A 200 -8.05 8.54 -15.35
C VAL A 200 -6.77 9.38 -15.39
N HIS A 201 -6.50 10.16 -14.34
CA HIS A 201 -5.27 10.95 -14.22
C HIS A 201 -4.02 10.06 -14.15
N TYR A 202 -4.06 8.93 -13.44
CA TYR A 202 -2.99 7.93 -13.47
C TYR A 202 -2.73 7.41 -14.88
N PHE A 203 -3.77 6.98 -15.61
CA PHE A 203 -3.62 6.50 -16.99
C PHE A 203 -3.10 7.58 -17.95
N GLN A 204 -3.55 8.83 -17.81
CA GLN A 204 -3.00 9.97 -18.55
C GLN A 204 -1.51 10.16 -18.27
N ARG A 205 -1.11 10.13 -16.99
CA ARG A 205 0.29 10.28 -16.56
C ARG A 205 1.18 9.20 -17.14
N ILE A 206 0.85 7.91 -16.96
CA ILE A 206 1.70 6.81 -17.46
C ILE A 206 1.74 6.72 -18.99
N SER A 207 0.72 7.25 -19.69
CA SER A 207 0.70 7.32 -21.16
C SER A 207 1.56 8.46 -21.70
N SER A 208 1.73 9.54 -20.93
CA SER A 208 2.63 10.65 -21.26
C SER A 208 4.08 10.34 -20.89
N GLU A 209 4.31 9.78 -19.70
CA GLU A 209 5.64 9.40 -19.20
C GLU A 209 5.51 8.17 -18.31
N MET A 210 5.99 7.02 -18.80
CA MET A 210 5.96 5.75 -18.07
C MET A 210 6.97 5.77 -16.91
N PRO A 211 6.53 5.59 -15.64
CA PRO A 211 7.44 5.48 -14.51
C PRO A 211 8.33 4.24 -14.60
N LYS A 212 9.56 4.35 -14.07
CA LYS A 212 10.64 3.34 -14.25
C LYS A 212 11.13 2.72 -12.94
N GLY A 213 10.44 2.98 -11.83
CA GLY A 213 10.74 2.44 -10.53
C GLY A 213 10.27 0.99 -10.37
N ILE A 214 10.50 0.47 -9.16
CA ILE A 214 10.09 -0.86 -8.71
C ILE A 214 9.30 -0.67 -7.43
N VAL A 215 8.15 -1.33 -7.33
CA VAL A 215 7.33 -1.39 -6.12
C VAL A 215 7.48 -2.77 -5.51
N SER A 216 7.66 -2.84 -4.19
CA SER A 216 7.68 -4.09 -3.44
C SER A 216 6.39 -4.29 -2.65
N PHE A 217 5.90 -5.53 -2.62
CA PHE A 217 4.74 -5.95 -1.85
C PHE A 217 5.16 -7.11 -0.96
N GLU A 218 5.23 -6.90 0.35
CA GLU A 218 5.65 -7.91 1.32
C GLU A 218 4.46 -8.33 2.20
N ARG A 219 4.19 -9.64 2.24
CA ARG A 219 3.36 -10.28 3.26
C ARG A 219 4.24 -10.63 4.45
N LYS A 220 3.99 -9.97 5.58
CA LYS A 220 4.64 -10.22 6.87
C LYS A 220 3.72 -11.10 7.70
N VAL A 221 4.26 -12.15 8.32
CA VAL A 221 3.52 -13.12 9.14
C VAL A 221 4.26 -13.31 10.46
N LEU A 222 3.60 -13.04 11.59
CA LEU A 222 4.15 -13.34 12.92
C LEU A 222 3.87 -14.82 13.25
N PRO A 223 4.89 -15.66 13.50
CA PRO A 223 4.68 -17.07 13.81
C PRO A 223 3.99 -17.26 15.17
N PHE A 224 2.97 -18.12 15.23
CA PHE A 224 2.25 -18.41 16.48
C PHE A 224 3.05 -19.22 17.51
N LYS A 225 4.17 -19.82 17.11
CA LYS A 225 5.06 -20.57 18.01
C LYS A 225 6.30 -19.75 18.29
N ASN A 226 6.76 -19.79 19.54
CA ASN A 226 8.04 -19.21 19.93
C ASN A 226 9.19 -19.89 19.19
N ASP A 227 9.86 -19.11 18.36
CA ASP A 227 11.20 -19.38 17.86
C ASP A 227 12.18 -18.49 18.64
N SER A 228 13.39 -18.98 18.88
CA SER A 228 14.52 -18.19 19.39
C SER A 228 14.95 -17.05 18.45
N ILE A 229 14.59 -17.10 17.17
CA ILE A 229 15.07 -16.18 16.12
C ILE A 229 14.03 -15.09 15.78
N HIS A 230 12.73 -15.36 15.92
CA HIS A 230 11.66 -14.49 15.43
C HIS A 230 10.74 -13.97 16.54
N ILE A 231 10.22 -12.76 16.37
CA ILE A 231 9.14 -12.23 17.21
C ILE A 231 7.87 -13.02 16.87
N SER A 232 7.41 -13.83 17.82
CA SER A 232 6.17 -14.58 17.69
C SER A 232 4.94 -13.73 17.96
N TYR A 233 3.78 -14.21 17.52
CA TYR A 233 2.50 -13.55 17.78
C TYR A 233 2.27 -13.41 19.29
N PRO A 234 2.00 -12.20 19.80
CA PRO A 234 2.08 -11.93 21.24
C PRO A 234 0.88 -12.48 22.01
N ASP A 235 1.15 -13.08 23.17
CA ASP A 235 0.12 -13.41 24.16
C ASP A 235 -0.13 -12.23 25.12
N ALA A 236 -1.02 -12.41 26.11
CA ALA A 236 -1.33 -11.36 27.08
C ALA A 236 -0.17 -11.07 28.07
N ASN A 237 0.77 -12.00 28.26
CA ASN A 237 1.91 -11.85 29.17
C ASN A 237 3.09 -11.10 28.51
N PHE A 238 3.23 -11.26 27.19
CA PHE A 238 4.22 -10.54 26.37
C PHE A 238 4.17 -9.03 26.59
N TRP A 239 2.95 -8.46 26.62
CA TRP A 239 2.76 -7.02 26.85
C TRP A 239 2.96 -6.64 28.33
N SER A 240 2.28 -7.32 29.26
CA SER A 240 2.23 -6.95 30.68
C SER A 240 3.57 -7.05 31.41
N THR A 241 4.53 -7.81 30.86
CA THR A 241 5.88 -7.98 31.43
C THR A 241 6.97 -7.23 30.66
N SER A 242 6.62 -6.47 29.61
CA SER A 242 7.61 -5.78 28.78
C SER A 242 8.27 -4.61 29.51
N ALA A 243 9.59 -4.69 29.68
CA ALA A 243 10.43 -3.64 30.25
C ALA A 243 10.89 -2.58 29.23
N ILE A 244 10.38 -2.61 27.98
CA ILE A 244 10.77 -1.66 26.93
C ILE A 244 10.22 -0.27 27.27
N PRO A 245 11.03 0.81 27.23
CA PRO A 245 10.55 2.17 27.48
C PRO A 245 9.62 2.64 26.35
N LEU A 246 8.66 3.51 26.68
CA LEU A 246 7.80 4.14 25.68
C LEU A 246 8.61 5.05 24.74
N CYS A 247 8.35 4.97 23.43
CA CYS A 247 8.98 5.83 22.44
C CYS A 247 8.38 7.25 22.44
N ARG A 248 9.02 8.19 21.73
CA ARG A 248 8.54 9.57 21.64
C ARG A 248 7.17 9.61 20.94
N PHE A 249 6.22 10.31 21.56
CA PHE A 249 4.88 10.51 21.00
C PHE A 249 4.74 11.96 20.50
N GLU A 250 4.33 12.14 19.25
CA GLU A 250 4.16 13.46 18.61
C GLU A 250 2.68 13.62 18.22
N VAL A 251 1.99 14.63 18.77
CA VAL A 251 0.56 14.85 18.51
C VAL A 251 0.36 15.90 17.43
N HIS A 252 -0.35 15.53 16.36
CA HIS A 252 -0.72 16.43 15.27
C HIS A 252 -2.24 16.60 15.22
N SER A 253 -2.73 17.80 15.59
CA SER A 253 -4.16 18.11 15.54
C SER A 253 -4.71 18.28 14.12
N SER A 254 -3.83 18.51 13.14
CA SER A 254 -4.12 18.75 11.73
C SER A 254 -3.00 18.22 10.84
N GLY A 255 -3.23 18.18 9.52
CA GLY A 255 -2.33 17.56 8.54
C GLY A 255 -2.79 16.16 8.14
N LEU A 256 -2.06 15.56 7.20
CA LEU A 256 -2.31 14.25 6.62
C LEU A 256 -1.11 13.32 6.84
N ILE A 257 -1.36 12.01 6.89
CA ILE A 257 -0.32 10.99 7.12
C ILE A 257 0.65 10.96 5.93
N GLU A 258 0.14 11.03 4.71
CA GLU A 258 0.91 11.05 3.46
C GLU A 258 1.70 12.34 3.21
N ASP A 259 1.38 13.42 3.92
CA ASP A 259 2.08 14.71 3.84
C ASP A 259 3.19 14.85 4.89
N GLN A 260 3.40 13.81 5.72
CA GLN A 260 4.44 13.76 6.73
C GLN A 260 5.85 13.98 6.13
N SER A 261 6.73 14.65 6.88
CA SER A 261 8.05 15.11 6.42
C SER A 261 9.23 14.43 7.10
N SER A 262 8.99 13.51 8.03
CA SER A 262 10.00 12.75 8.74
C SER A 262 10.28 11.40 8.07
N GLY A 263 11.31 10.69 8.53
CA GLY A 263 11.47 9.28 8.18
C GLY A 263 10.45 8.47 8.96
N ALA A 264 9.31 8.12 8.35
CA ALA A 264 8.26 7.35 9.01
C ALA A 264 7.58 6.38 8.04
N VAL A 265 7.17 5.22 8.55
CA VAL A 265 6.21 4.36 7.86
C VAL A 265 4.84 5.01 7.99
N GLU A 266 4.25 5.34 6.85
CA GLU A 266 2.88 5.84 6.74
C GLU A 266 1.95 4.65 6.97
N VAL A 267 1.12 4.70 8.00
CA VAL A 267 0.14 3.65 8.21
C VAL A 267 -0.91 3.89 7.09
N ASP A 268 -0.90 3.07 6.03
CA ASP A 268 -2.11 2.80 5.27
C ASP A 268 -3.11 2.20 6.24
N PHE A 269 -4.39 2.31 5.97
CA PHE A 269 -5.35 2.17 7.02
C PHE A 269 -6.53 1.38 6.37
N ALA A 270 -6.22 0.11 6.08
CA ALA A 270 -6.98 -0.88 5.33
C ALA A 270 -8.13 -1.68 6.00
N ASN A 271 -8.78 -2.49 5.16
CA ASN A 271 -9.58 -3.67 5.49
C ASN A 271 -8.68 -4.93 5.50
N LYS A 272 -9.19 -6.09 6.00
CA LYS A 272 -8.46 -7.37 5.87
C LYS A 272 -8.30 -7.81 4.41
N TYR A 273 -9.23 -7.42 3.53
CA TYR A 273 -9.06 -7.49 2.09
C TYR A 273 -8.40 -6.20 1.63
N LEU A 274 -7.14 -6.27 1.17
CA LEU A 274 -6.37 -5.11 0.72
C LEU A 274 -7.17 -4.27 -0.29
N GLY A 275 -7.19 -2.95 -0.11
CA GLY A 275 -7.93 -1.99 -0.92
C GLY A 275 -9.40 -1.84 -0.55
N GLY A 276 -9.96 -2.67 0.35
CA GLY A 276 -11.30 -2.50 0.92
C GLY A 276 -12.39 -2.20 -0.11
N GLY A 277 -13.01 -1.03 0.00
CA GLY A 277 -14.05 -0.55 -0.91
C GLY A 277 -13.53 0.27 -2.10
N ALA A 278 -12.23 0.25 -2.42
CA ALA A 278 -11.58 1.14 -3.39
C ALA A 278 -12.21 1.04 -4.78
N LEU A 279 -12.54 -0.16 -5.24
CA LEU A 279 -13.22 -0.38 -6.53
C LEU A 279 -14.75 -0.42 -6.41
N GLY A 280 -15.31 -0.13 -5.23
CA GLY A 280 -16.74 0.01 -4.97
C GLY A 280 -17.12 1.43 -4.51
N ARG A 281 -18.01 1.51 -3.51
CA ARG A 281 -18.55 2.78 -2.97
C ARG A 281 -17.75 3.36 -1.78
N GLY A 282 -16.69 2.67 -1.34
CA GLY A 282 -15.80 3.10 -0.26
C GLY A 282 -15.08 4.39 -0.61
N CYS A 283 -14.93 5.29 0.37
CA CYS A 283 -14.25 6.57 0.23
C CYS A 283 -13.88 7.14 1.62
N VAL A 284 -13.34 6.27 2.48
CA VAL A 284 -12.52 6.67 3.64
C VAL A 284 -11.05 6.54 3.24
N GLN A 285 -10.11 6.62 4.18
CA GLN A 285 -8.70 6.81 3.83
C GLN A 285 -8.07 5.67 3.01
N GLU A 286 -8.36 4.38 3.25
CA GLU A 286 -7.80 3.29 2.43
C GLU A 286 -8.14 3.53 0.96
N GLU A 287 -9.42 3.78 0.67
CA GLU A 287 -9.86 4.02 -0.69
C GLU A 287 -9.29 5.32 -1.27
N ILE A 288 -9.16 6.38 -0.46
CA ILE A 288 -8.53 7.64 -0.89
C ILE A 288 -7.04 7.40 -1.21
N ARG A 289 -6.31 6.66 -0.36
CA ARG A 289 -4.89 6.33 -0.56
C ARG A 289 -4.69 5.52 -1.83
N PHE A 290 -5.55 4.52 -2.06
CA PHE A 290 -5.56 3.72 -3.28
C PHE A 290 -5.93 4.56 -4.52
N MET A 291 -6.82 5.56 -4.42
CA MET A 291 -7.08 6.47 -5.55
C MET A 291 -5.89 7.38 -5.86
N VAL A 292 -5.21 7.94 -4.84
CA VAL A 292 -4.09 8.87 -5.07
C VAL A 292 -2.78 8.17 -5.40
N SER A 293 -2.65 6.88 -5.08
CA SER A 293 -1.52 6.01 -5.43
C SER A 293 -2.03 4.69 -6.07
N PRO A 294 -2.59 4.70 -7.31
CA PRO A 294 -3.27 3.52 -7.88
C PRO A 294 -2.43 2.26 -8.01
N GLU A 295 -1.10 2.38 -8.02
CA GLU A 295 -0.16 1.25 -8.02
C GLU A 295 -0.39 0.28 -6.85
N LEU A 296 -0.98 0.75 -5.73
CA LEU A 296 -1.41 -0.11 -4.62
C LEU A 296 -2.44 -1.18 -5.01
N MET A 297 -3.30 -0.88 -5.98
CA MET A 297 -4.36 -1.78 -6.43
C MET A 297 -3.83 -3.08 -7.02
N VAL A 298 -2.59 -3.11 -7.55
CA VAL A 298 -2.02 -4.34 -8.11
C VAL A 298 -1.78 -5.40 -7.04
N GLY A 299 -1.63 -5.03 -5.77
CA GLY A 299 -1.58 -5.99 -4.67
C GLY A 299 -2.86 -6.84 -4.58
N MET A 300 -4.01 -6.26 -4.91
CA MET A 300 -5.32 -6.93 -4.93
C MET A 300 -5.42 -8.05 -5.99
N LEU A 301 -4.47 -8.10 -6.94
CA LEU A 301 -4.36 -9.20 -7.91
C LEU A 301 -3.90 -10.51 -7.24
N PHE A 302 -3.03 -10.45 -6.22
CA PHE A 302 -2.25 -11.59 -5.72
C PHE A 302 -2.10 -11.72 -4.20
N LEU A 303 -2.67 -10.79 -3.42
CA LEU A 303 -2.71 -10.84 -1.95
C LEU A 303 -4.14 -11.18 -1.47
N PRO A 304 -4.42 -12.44 -1.07
CA PRO A 304 -5.63 -12.82 -0.36
C PRO A 304 -5.86 -12.03 0.94
N ALA A 305 -7.04 -12.20 1.55
CA ALA A 305 -7.33 -11.61 2.87
C ALA A 305 -6.23 -11.90 3.91
N MET A 306 -5.90 -10.89 4.71
CA MET A 306 -5.01 -10.99 5.85
C MET A 306 -5.67 -11.72 7.03
N ALA A 307 -4.89 -12.55 7.73
CA ALA A 307 -5.22 -13.08 9.05
C ALA A 307 -4.72 -12.15 10.19
N ASP A 308 -5.16 -12.38 11.42
CA ASP A 308 -4.89 -11.51 12.58
C ASP A 308 -3.40 -11.32 12.91
N ASN A 309 -2.54 -12.27 12.51
CA ASN A 309 -1.08 -12.26 12.69
C ASN A 309 -0.31 -11.78 11.45
N GLU A 310 -1.00 -11.22 10.46
CA GLU A 310 -0.43 -10.81 9.18
C GLU A 310 -0.47 -9.29 8.99
N ALA A 311 0.46 -8.79 8.18
CA ALA A 311 0.45 -7.44 7.66
C ALA A 311 0.95 -7.43 6.21
N ILE A 312 0.55 -6.40 5.46
CA ILE A 312 1.10 -6.11 4.13
C ILE A 312 1.89 -4.81 4.23
N GLU A 313 3.12 -4.81 3.73
CA GLU A 313 3.94 -3.60 3.56
C GLU A 313 4.17 -3.36 2.07
N ILE A 314 3.96 -2.11 1.64
CA ILE A 314 4.17 -1.70 0.25
C ILE A 314 5.13 -0.51 0.21
N VAL A 315 6.16 -0.61 -0.62
CA VAL A 315 7.24 0.39 -0.74
C VAL A 315 7.48 0.72 -2.21
N GLY A 316 7.67 2.01 -2.50
CA GLY A 316 8.05 2.49 -3.83
C GLY A 316 6.92 3.00 -4.72
N VAL A 317 5.67 3.03 -4.24
CA VAL A 317 4.54 3.61 -4.98
C VAL A 317 4.64 5.12 -5.16
N GLU A 318 4.24 5.62 -6.33
CA GLU A 318 4.09 7.05 -6.61
C GLU A 318 2.68 7.55 -6.22
N ARG A 319 2.60 8.79 -5.72
CA ARG A 319 1.36 9.53 -5.54
C ARG A 319 1.09 10.36 -6.79
N PHE A 320 0.10 9.94 -7.59
CA PHE A 320 -0.26 10.59 -8.84
C PHE A 320 -1.22 11.78 -8.63
N SER A 321 -2.04 11.76 -7.59
CA SER A 321 -3.12 12.76 -7.41
C SER A 321 -3.10 13.45 -6.03
N SER A 322 -3.53 14.71 -6.03
CA SER A 322 -3.83 15.50 -4.83
C SER A 322 -5.34 15.57 -4.60
N TYR A 323 -5.78 15.82 -3.36
CA TYR A 323 -7.20 15.92 -3.02
C TYR A 323 -7.45 16.95 -1.90
N THR A 324 -8.71 17.30 -1.68
CA THR A 324 -9.17 18.17 -0.60
C THR A 324 -10.48 17.64 -0.01
N GLY A 325 -10.59 17.56 1.32
CA GLY A 325 -11.84 17.19 2.00
C GLY A 325 -11.61 16.76 3.46
N GLU A 326 -12.64 16.87 4.31
CA GLU A 326 -12.60 16.36 5.68
C GLU A 326 -12.82 14.85 5.72
N ILE A 327 -11.88 14.11 6.31
CA ILE A 327 -11.78 12.66 6.18
C ILE A 327 -12.64 11.95 7.23
N ASN A 328 -13.57 11.12 6.76
CA ASN A 328 -14.31 10.21 7.64
C ASN A 328 -13.41 9.08 8.14
N LYS A 329 -13.50 8.82 9.46
CA LYS A 329 -12.56 8.01 10.24
C LYS A 329 -12.88 6.51 10.12
N ALA A 330 -11.86 5.64 10.00
CA ALA A 330 -11.71 4.25 10.52
C ALA A 330 -11.00 3.35 9.52
N PHE A 331 -9.78 2.93 9.83
CA PHE A 331 -8.82 2.62 8.78
C PHE A 331 -7.64 1.76 9.48
N CYS A 332 -6.99 0.68 8.95
CA CYS A 332 -5.91 -0.24 9.50
C CYS A 332 -4.75 -0.85 8.58
N GLY A 333 -3.41 -0.54 8.63
CA GLY A 333 -2.36 -1.08 7.68
C GLY A 333 -0.88 -0.52 7.73
N PHE A 334 -0.01 -0.64 6.68
CA PHE A 334 1.38 -0.05 6.57
C PHE A 334 1.89 0.24 5.12
N LEU A 335 2.59 1.37 4.92
CA LEU A 335 3.12 1.86 3.63
C LEU A 335 4.38 2.75 3.83
N TYR A 336 5.35 2.71 2.90
CA TYR A 336 6.51 3.62 2.95
C TYR A 336 6.71 4.34 1.62
N GLN A 337 6.27 5.61 1.56
CA GLN A 337 6.52 6.47 0.40
C GLN A 337 7.92 7.09 0.51
N CYS A 338 8.88 6.44 -0.15
CA CYS A 338 10.27 6.86 -0.10
C CYS A 338 10.49 8.15 -0.92
N LYS A 339 10.50 9.31 -0.25
CA LYS A 339 10.85 10.62 -0.84
C LYS A 339 12.34 10.74 -1.23
N TYR A 340 13.14 9.72 -0.91
CA TYR A 340 14.53 9.51 -1.33
C TYR A 340 14.66 8.09 -1.92
N GLN A 341 15.82 7.74 -2.50
CA GLN A 341 16.05 6.44 -3.15
C GLN A 341 17.05 5.54 -2.37
N PRO A 342 16.79 5.10 -1.11
CA PRO A 342 17.76 4.30 -0.36
C PRO A 342 17.90 2.89 -0.93
N TYR A 343 16.85 2.34 -1.54
CA TYR A 343 16.87 0.96 -2.04
C TYR A 343 17.83 0.78 -3.23
N GLN A 344 17.91 1.77 -4.13
CA GLN A 344 18.94 1.79 -5.17
C GLN A 344 20.36 1.87 -4.57
N LYS A 345 20.52 2.59 -3.43
CA LYS A 345 21.80 2.74 -2.76
C LYS A 345 22.22 1.52 -1.95
N ILE A 346 21.29 0.86 -1.25
CA ILE A 346 21.53 -0.39 -0.51
C ILE A 346 21.91 -1.52 -1.48
N LEU A 347 21.31 -1.57 -2.67
CA LEU A 347 21.71 -2.50 -3.74
C LEU A 347 23.08 -2.16 -4.36
N GLN A 348 23.49 -0.89 -4.37
CA GLN A 348 24.82 -0.45 -4.85
C GLN A 348 25.94 -0.63 -3.82
N GLU A 349 25.68 -0.36 -2.54
CA GLU A 349 26.71 -0.27 -1.50
C GLU A 349 27.02 -1.64 -0.85
N ASN A 350 26.11 -2.62 -0.95
CA ASN A 350 26.31 -3.99 -0.43
C ASN A 350 26.84 -5.01 -1.47
N GLY A 351 27.42 -4.56 -2.59
CA GLY A 351 28.21 -5.44 -3.45
C GLY A 351 27.43 -6.50 -4.26
N CYS A 352 26.17 -6.24 -4.62
CA CYS A 352 25.39 -7.09 -5.53
C CYS A 352 25.89 -7.01 -6.99
N THR A 353 27.09 -7.54 -7.27
CA THR A 353 27.64 -7.64 -8.62
C THR A 353 27.13 -8.88 -9.37
N SER A 354 25.94 -8.81 -9.99
CA SER A 354 25.64 -9.64 -11.18
C SER A 354 24.47 -9.13 -12.05
N ALA A 355 24.82 -8.73 -13.27
CA ALA A 355 24.13 -9.11 -14.52
C ALA A 355 22.72 -8.57 -14.91
N LEU A 356 22.09 -7.62 -14.21
CA LEU A 356 20.84 -6.99 -14.71
C LEU A 356 20.95 -5.55 -15.26
N PHE A 357 22.15 -4.95 -15.25
CA PHE A 357 22.34 -3.52 -15.56
C PHE A 357 22.90 -3.18 -16.95
N TYR A 358 22.95 -4.13 -17.89
CA TYR A 358 23.59 -3.94 -19.21
C TYR A 358 22.73 -4.24 -20.46
N ALA A 359 21.40 -4.31 -20.31
CA ALA A 359 20.49 -4.69 -21.40
C ALA A 359 19.50 -3.58 -21.83
N ALA A 360 19.81 -2.29 -21.61
CA ALA A 360 18.92 -1.20 -22.03
C ALA A 360 19.57 0.17 -22.30
N THR A 361 20.78 0.25 -22.90
CA THR A 361 21.28 1.47 -23.59
C THR A 361 22.55 1.19 -24.40
N SER A 362 22.42 0.93 -25.70
CA SER A 362 23.57 0.95 -26.63
C SER A 362 23.18 1.41 -28.04
N THR A 363 22.85 2.70 -28.17
CA THR A 363 22.74 3.36 -29.49
C THR A 363 22.99 4.86 -29.46
N SER A 364 24.22 5.26 -29.11
CA SER A 364 24.96 6.31 -29.83
C SER A 364 26.38 6.45 -29.26
N MET A 365 27.35 6.60 -30.16
CA MET A 365 28.71 6.99 -29.80
C MET A 365 28.73 8.50 -29.64
N GLU A 366 29.47 9.03 -28.67
CA GLU A 366 30.44 10.10 -28.93
C GLU A 366 31.45 10.19 -27.77
N THR A 367 32.65 10.64 -28.11
CA THR A 367 33.87 10.61 -27.30
C THR A 367 34.09 11.91 -26.56
N ASP A 368 34.61 11.86 -25.33
CA ASP A 368 35.74 12.73 -24.97
C ASP A 368 36.56 12.21 -23.77
N GLU A 369 37.86 12.51 -23.77
CA GLU A 369 38.83 12.13 -22.74
C GLU A 369 39.06 13.30 -21.75
N GLY A 370 39.34 13.04 -20.47
CA GLY A 370 39.45 14.12 -19.48
C GLY A 370 39.99 13.78 -18.08
N GLU A 371 41.27 13.45 -18.00
CA GLU A 371 42.21 13.62 -16.88
C GLU A 371 41.80 13.38 -15.40
N ILE A 372 42.52 12.45 -14.76
CA ILE A 372 42.55 12.25 -13.30
C ILE A 372 43.64 13.14 -12.67
N SER A 373 43.33 13.90 -11.60
CA SER A 373 44.38 14.44 -10.73
C SER A 373 44.04 14.49 -9.22
N ASN A 374 44.70 13.59 -8.49
CA ASN A 374 45.23 13.72 -7.12
C ASN A 374 44.67 14.79 -6.18
N HIS A 375 43.95 14.36 -5.14
CA HIS A 375 43.87 15.09 -3.87
C HIS A 375 44.40 14.29 -2.68
N LYS A 376 45.23 15.00 -1.89
CA LYS A 376 46.10 14.56 -0.79
C LYS A 376 45.43 13.68 0.27
N ILE A 377 46.13 12.62 0.66
CA ILE A 377 45.94 11.93 1.94
C ILE A 377 46.46 12.85 3.06
N THR A 378 45.61 13.15 4.04
CA THR A 378 46.02 13.67 5.35
C THR A 378 45.34 12.84 6.44
N ASN A 379 46.13 12.04 7.16
CA ASN A 379 45.66 11.32 8.34
C ASN A 379 45.41 12.30 9.49
N SER A 380 44.17 12.44 9.91
CA SER A 380 43.80 12.90 11.24
C SER A 380 43.11 11.76 11.99
N GLN A 381 43.45 11.59 13.26
CA GLN A 381 43.09 10.41 14.05
C GLN A 381 41.63 10.41 14.48
N ASN A 382 41.07 9.20 14.58
CA ASN A 382 39.94 8.81 15.42
C ASN A 382 38.64 9.64 15.29
N ASP A 383 37.75 9.18 14.40
CA ASP A 383 36.31 9.22 14.67
C ASP A 383 35.67 7.89 14.26
N TYR A 384 35.27 7.09 15.26
CA TYR A 384 34.47 5.87 15.06
C TYR A 384 32.99 6.26 14.90
N HIS A 385 32.68 7.06 13.87
CA HIS A 385 31.32 7.52 13.54
C HIS A 385 30.91 7.08 12.13
N GLY A 386 30.73 5.78 11.96
CA GLY A 386 30.46 5.16 10.65
C GLY A 386 29.62 3.89 10.68
N MET A 387 28.75 3.69 11.69
CA MET A 387 27.87 2.53 11.74
C MET A 387 26.63 2.71 12.65
N ASP A 388 25.92 3.85 12.53
CA ASP A 388 24.63 4.04 13.21
C ASP A 388 23.67 5.01 12.47
N GLN A 389 23.36 4.71 11.20
CA GLN A 389 22.31 5.40 10.43
C GLN A 389 21.09 4.49 10.16
N GLY A 390 20.97 3.38 10.90
CA GLY A 390 20.10 2.26 10.53
C GLY A 390 18.63 2.35 10.96
N ASN A 391 18.27 3.16 11.96
CA ASN A 391 17.01 2.95 12.69
C ASN A 391 16.18 4.21 13.03
N ASN A 392 16.26 5.26 12.21
CA ASN A 392 15.52 6.51 12.46
C ASN A 392 14.13 6.58 11.78
N ILE A 393 13.53 5.43 11.44
CA ILE A 393 12.21 5.35 10.79
C ILE A 393 11.09 5.14 11.83
N GLY A 394 10.36 6.21 12.15
CA GLY A 394 9.19 6.20 13.02
C GLY A 394 7.91 5.66 12.37
N VAL A 395 6.75 5.97 12.96
CA VAL A 395 5.43 5.57 12.47
C VAL A 395 4.51 6.80 12.38
N ALA A 396 3.96 7.09 11.21
CA ALA A 396 2.97 8.15 11.00
C ALA A 396 1.57 7.52 10.93
N THR A 397 0.72 7.81 11.93
CA THR A 397 -0.58 7.16 12.11
C THR A 397 -1.62 8.09 12.73
N GLY A 398 -2.70 7.56 13.31
CA GLY A 398 -3.85 8.30 13.81
C GLY A 398 -4.99 7.37 14.22
N ASN A 399 -6.23 7.79 13.97
CA ASN A 399 -7.48 7.18 14.48
C ASN A 399 -7.85 5.79 13.89
N TRP A 400 -6.95 4.79 13.98
CA TRP A 400 -7.14 3.44 13.45
C TRP A 400 -8.42 2.80 13.99
N GLY A 401 -9.35 2.52 13.08
CA GLY A 401 -10.58 1.78 13.38
C GLY A 401 -11.66 2.57 14.12
N CYS A 402 -11.54 3.90 14.27
CA CYS A 402 -12.33 4.63 15.26
C CYS A 402 -13.67 5.25 14.79
N GLY A 403 -13.94 5.35 13.49
CA GLY A 403 -15.26 5.72 12.93
C GLY A 403 -16.04 4.53 12.37
N ALA A 404 -15.93 4.19 11.07
CA ALA A 404 -16.64 3.06 10.43
C ALA A 404 -16.51 1.69 11.15
N PHE A 405 -15.38 1.42 11.82
CA PHE A 405 -15.18 0.21 12.65
C PHE A 405 -15.52 0.41 14.14
N GLY A 406 -15.94 1.60 14.57
CA GLY A 406 -16.51 1.88 15.89
C GLY A 406 -15.57 1.79 17.10
N GLY A 407 -14.25 1.71 16.89
CA GLY A 407 -13.26 1.62 17.97
C GLY A 407 -13.13 2.90 18.81
N ASP A 408 -12.80 2.74 20.09
CA ASP A 408 -12.50 3.86 20.98
C ASP A 408 -11.16 4.51 20.59
N PRO A 409 -11.12 5.83 20.29
CA PRO A 409 -9.93 6.51 19.81
C PRO A 409 -8.85 6.66 20.89
N GLU A 410 -9.21 6.83 22.16
CA GLU A 410 -8.26 6.96 23.25
C GLU A 410 -7.54 5.61 23.46
N VAL A 411 -8.29 4.52 23.53
CA VAL A 411 -7.76 3.15 23.65
C VAL A 411 -6.92 2.78 22.42
N LYS A 412 -7.39 3.07 21.20
CA LYS A 412 -6.65 2.79 19.96
C LYS A 412 -5.37 3.62 19.84
N THR A 413 -5.32 4.82 20.42
CA THR A 413 -4.09 5.61 20.49
C THR A 413 -3.03 4.91 21.33
N ILE A 414 -3.39 4.46 22.53
CA ILE A 414 -2.47 3.79 23.46
C ILE A 414 -1.98 2.45 22.88
N ILE A 415 -2.86 1.64 22.30
CA ILE A 415 -2.47 0.36 21.67
C ILE A 415 -1.39 0.57 20.58
N GLN A 416 -1.54 1.61 19.76
CA GLN A 416 -0.55 1.94 18.72
C GLN A 416 0.77 2.42 19.30
N TRP A 417 0.74 3.21 20.37
CA TRP A 417 1.95 3.65 21.06
C TRP A 417 2.72 2.49 21.70
N LEU A 418 2.01 1.56 22.34
CA LEU A 418 2.58 0.35 22.91
C LEU A 418 3.24 -0.50 21.81
N ALA A 419 2.55 -0.73 20.69
CA ALA A 419 3.09 -1.48 19.56
C ALA A 419 4.31 -0.82 18.91
N ALA A 420 4.28 0.50 18.68
CA ALA A 420 5.42 1.24 18.14
C ALA A 420 6.63 1.21 19.07
N SER A 421 6.41 1.38 20.38
CA SER A 421 7.46 1.30 21.41
C SER A 421 8.07 -0.09 21.50
N GLN A 422 7.23 -1.14 21.52
CA GLN A 422 7.65 -2.54 21.57
C GLN A 422 8.44 -2.95 20.31
N ALA A 423 8.08 -2.40 19.15
CA ALA A 423 8.82 -2.55 17.89
C ALA A 423 10.08 -1.65 17.81
N LEU A 424 10.48 -1.00 18.91
CA LEU A 424 11.65 -0.12 19.04
C LEU A 424 11.68 1.03 18.02
N ARG A 425 10.50 1.53 17.61
CA ARG A 425 10.40 2.69 16.72
C ARG A 425 10.83 3.95 17.48
N PRO A 426 11.60 4.86 16.85
CA PRO A 426 12.15 6.04 17.54
C PRO A 426 11.06 7.03 17.97
N PHE A 427 9.98 7.14 17.18
CA PHE A 427 8.82 7.97 17.48
C PHE A 427 7.55 7.44 16.78
N ILE A 428 6.41 7.91 17.26
CA ILE A 428 5.10 7.79 16.62
C ILE A 428 4.52 9.21 16.44
N ALA A 429 4.19 9.57 15.20
CA ALA A 429 3.51 10.80 14.83
C ALA A 429 2.02 10.52 14.64
N TYR A 430 1.19 11.03 15.54
CA TYR A 430 -0.22 10.69 15.64
C TYR A 430 -1.12 11.86 15.21
N TYR A 431 -1.77 11.70 14.07
CA TYR A 431 -2.71 12.65 13.50
C TYR A 431 -4.11 12.41 14.08
N THR A 432 -4.59 13.34 14.92
CA THR A 432 -5.91 13.22 15.59
C THR A 432 -7.08 13.68 14.71
N PHE A 433 -6.80 14.41 13.62
CA PHE A 433 -7.80 15.00 12.71
C PHE A 433 -8.87 15.83 13.46
N GLY A 434 -8.42 16.68 14.40
CA GLY A 434 -9.28 17.55 15.21
C GLY A 434 -10.30 16.82 16.10
N LEU A 435 -10.12 15.52 16.38
CA LEU A 435 -11.09 14.74 17.14
C LEU A 435 -11.12 15.18 18.62
N GLU A 436 -12.26 15.71 19.06
CA GLU A 436 -12.48 16.26 20.42
C GLU A 436 -12.09 15.30 21.56
N ALA A 437 -12.36 13.99 21.41
CA ALA A 437 -11.97 12.97 22.39
C ALA A 437 -10.44 12.90 22.63
N LEU A 438 -9.62 13.39 21.69
CA LEU A 438 -8.16 13.40 21.78
C LEU A 438 -7.60 14.81 22.07
N GLN A 439 -8.43 15.78 22.47
CA GLN A 439 -7.97 17.16 22.71
C GLN A 439 -6.90 17.28 23.80
N SER A 440 -6.93 16.40 24.81
CA SER A 440 -5.95 16.34 25.91
C SER A 440 -4.82 15.34 25.67
N LEU A 441 -4.76 14.69 24.49
CA LEU A 441 -3.80 13.62 24.21
C LEU A 441 -2.35 14.10 24.36
N ASP A 442 -2.03 15.32 23.93
CA ASP A 442 -0.67 15.87 24.02
C ASP A 442 -0.23 16.06 25.48
N GLU A 443 -1.08 16.64 26.32
CA GLU A 443 -0.83 16.81 27.76
C GLU A 443 -0.65 15.44 28.46
N VAL A 444 -1.55 14.48 28.16
CA VAL A 444 -1.50 13.13 28.75
C VAL A 444 -0.27 12.35 28.28
N ALA A 445 0.11 12.45 27.01
CA ALA A 445 1.32 11.80 26.48
C ALA A 445 2.59 12.36 27.12
N HIS A 446 2.71 13.68 27.26
CA HIS A 446 3.81 14.32 28.01
C HIS A 446 3.84 13.87 29.48
N TRP A 447 2.67 13.77 30.13
CA TRP A 447 2.60 13.27 31.50
C TRP A 447 3.04 11.80 31.61
N ILE A 448 2.56 10.90 30.75
CA ILE A 448 2.96 9.49 30.71
C ILE A 448 4.48 9.36 30.53
N LEU A 449 5.06 10.10 29.56
CA LEU A 449 6.51 10.11 29.34
C LEU A 449 7.29 10.60 30.57
N SER A 450 6.76 11.58 31.31
CA SER A 450 7.40 12.06 32.54
C SER A 450 7.47 11.00 33.66
N GLN A 451 6.55 10.03 33.67
CA GLN A 451 6.55 8.92 34.63
C GLN A 451 7.64 7.87 34.33
N ARG A 452 8.26 7.92 33.14
CA ARG A 452 9.24 6.92 32.66
C ARG A 452 8.69 5.48 32.64
N TRP A 453 7.40 5.34 32.36
CA TRP A 453 6.74 4.05 32.22
C TRP A 453 7.29 3.22 31.06
N THR A 454 7.24 1.91 31.24
CA THR A 454 7.48 0.91 30.22
C THR A 454 6.19 0.59 29.44
N VAL A 455 6.33 -0.18 28.35
CA VAL A 455 5.21 -0.80 27.64
C VAL A 455 4.35 -1.63 28.60
N GLY A 456 4.97 -2.40 29.51
CA GLY A 456 4.24 -3.19 30.51
C GLY A 456 3.42 -2.34 31.47
N ASP A 457 4.00 -1.25 32.00
CA ASP A 457 3.30 -0.35 32.92
C ASP A 457 2.03 0.26 32.28
N LEU A 458 2.17 0.84 31.09
CA LEU A 458 1.05 1.48 30.39
C LEU A 458 0.02 0.47 29.87
N TRP A 459 0.44 -0.74 29.47
CA TRP A 459 -0.48 -1.84 29.16
C TRP A 459 -1.31 -2.24 30.39
N ASN A 460 -0.68 -2.39 31.55
CA ASN A 460 -1.36 -2.77 32.78
C ASN A 460 -2.40 -1.72 33.20
N MET A 461 -2.10 -0.41 33.05
CA MET A 461 -3.07 0.67 33.25
C MET A 461 -4.26 0.58 32.26
N LEU A 462 -4.01 0.23 30.99
CA LEU A 462 -5.07 0.07 29.98
C LEU A 462 -5.99 -1.14 30.29
N ILE A 463 -5.42 -2.23 30.81
CA ILE A 463 -6.17 -3.40 31.26
C ILE A 463 -7.01 -3.07 32.50
N GLU A 464 -6.46 -2.35 33.49
CA GLU A 464 -7.23 -1.90 34.66
C GLU A 464 -8.41 -1.02 34.26
N TYR A 465 -8.19 -0.02 33.40
CA TYR A 465 -9.27 0.79 32.82
C TYR A 465 -10.35 -0.08 32.16
N SER A 466 -9.94 -1.04 31.33
CA SER A 466 -10.85 -1.92 30.60
C SER A 466 -11.71 -2.78 31.53
N ILE A 467 -11.12 -3.29 32.62
CA ILE A 467 -11.82 -4.03 33.66
C ILE A 467 -12.85 -3.12 34.35
N ASN A 468 -12.42 -1.95 34.82
CA ASN A 468 -13.29 -0.98 35.51
C ASN A 468 -14.44 -0.52 34.59
N ARG A 469 -14.17 -0.33 33.29
CA ARG A 469 -15.17 0.00 32.26
C ARG A 469 -16.18 -1.12 32.07
N SER A 470 -15.73 -2.37 31.95
CA SER A 470 -16.61 -3.54 31.75
C SER A 470 -17.58 -3.80 32.91
N LYS A 471 -17.20 -3.42 34.13
CA LYS A 471 -18.05 -3.51 35.33
C LYS A 471 -18.95 -2.27 35.56
N GLY A 472 -18.77 -1.20 34.79
CA GLY A 472 -19.44 0.09 35.00
C GLY A 472 -18.89 0.91 36.19
N GLU A 473 -17.69 0.59 36.67
CA GLU A 473 -17.02 1.31 37.77
C GLU A 473 -16.46 2.67 37.30
N THR A 474 -16.25 2.86 35.99
CA THR A 474 -15.94 4.16 35.36
C THR A 474 -16.79 4.40 34.10
N ASN A 475 -17.17 5.66 33.88
CA ASN A 475 -17.88 6.12 32.67
C ASN A 475 -17.13 7.20 31.87
N VAL A 476 -15.97 7.68 32.35
CA VAL A 476 -15.10 8.65 31.64
C VAL A 476 -14.10 7.93 30.72
N GLY A 477 -13.61 8.61 29.67
CA GLY A 477 -12.61 8.06 28.73
C GLY A 477 -11.29 7.67 29.40
N PHE A 478 -10.42 6.92 28.72
CA PHE A 478 -9.13 6.48 29.26
C PHE A 478 -8.22 7.65 29.65
N LEU A 479 -8.08 8.66 28.79
CA LEU A 479 -7.27 9.86 29.04
C LEU A 479 -7.78 10.61 30.29
N GLN A 480 -9.10 10.75 30.42
CA GLN A 480 -9.73 11.34 31.61
C GLN A 480 -9.74 10.39 32.80
N TRP A 481 -9.60 9.07 32.65
CA TRP A 481 -9.54 8.13 33.77
C TRP A 481 -8.12 8.05 34.37
N LEU A 482 -7.09 8.21 33.53
CA LEU A 482 -5.69 8.12 33.93
C LEU A 482 -5.25 9.31 34.81
N LEU A 483 -5.76 10.52 34.54
CA LEU A 483 -5.38 11.75 35.26
C LEU A 483 -5.93 11.87 36.71
N PRO A 484 -7.19 11.53 37.05
CA PRO A 484 -7.72 11.56 38.42
C PRO A 484 -6.93 10.74 39.43
N SER A 485 -6.28 9.66 38.98
CA SER A 485 -5.36 8.84 39.77
C SER A 485 -4.23 9.68 40.40
N ILE A 486 -3.84 10.79 39.76
CA ILE A 486 -2.83 11.75 40.23
C ILE A 486 -3.31 12.53 41.46
N TYR A 487 -4.61 12.86 41.53
CA TYR A 487 -5.18 13.66 42.61
C TYR A 487 -5.78 12.83 43.76
N GLY A 488 -6.02 11.53 43.54
CA GLY A 488 -6.53 10.60 44.55
C GLY A 488 -5.51 10.24 45.65
N HIS A 489 -4.21 10.34 45.38
CA HIS A 489 -3.12 10.02 46.32
C HIS A 489 -2.08 11.15 46.47
N GLY A 490 -2.52 12.26 47.06
CA GLY A 490 -1.66 12.98 48.00
C GLY A 490 -0.58 13.91 47.44
N ALA A 491 -0.81 14.58 46.31
CA ALA A 491 0.02 15.70 45.87
C ALA A 491 -0.81 16.98 45.65
N ARG A 492 -0.83 17.88 46.64
CA ARG A 492 -1.24 19.27 46.43
C ARG A 492 -0.14 19.96 45.63
N MET A 493 -0.41 20.36 44.38
CA MET A 493 0.31 21.45 43.75
C MET A 493 -0.52 22.72 43.86
N ASP A 494 -0.01 23.68 44.63
CA ASP A 494 -0.58 25.02 44.70
C ASP A 494 -0.27 25.75 43.38
N LEU A 495 -1.31 26.02 42.59
CA LEU A 495 -1.21 26.89 41.41
C LEU A 495 -0.96 28.34 41.87
N PRO A 496 0.03 29.06 41.29
CA PRO A 496 0.20 30.48 41.57
C PRO A 496 -1.01 31.27 41.05
N ASN A 497 -1.66 32.04 41.93
CA ASN A 497 -2.70 32.98 41.51
C ASN A 497 -2.10 34.02 40.55
N LEU A 498 -2.56 34.01 39.30
CA LEU A 498 -2.40 35.12 38.37
C LEU A 498 -3.57 36.09 38.56
N ALA A 499 -3.23 37.36 38.79
CA ALA A 499 -4.12 38.52 38.78
C ALA A 499 -3.60 39.50 37.71
#